data_AF-A0A5A5TAQ1-F1
#
_entry.id   AF-A0A5A5TAQ1-F1
#
_cell.length_a   1.000
_cell.length_b   1.000
_cell.length_c   1.000
_cell.angle_alpha   90.00
_cell.angle_beta   90.00
_cell.angle_gamma   90.00
#
_symmetry.space_group_name_H-M   'P 1'
#
loop_
_entity.id
_entity.type
_entity.pdbx_description
1 polymer ?
#
loop_
_entity_poly.entity_id
_entity_poly.type
_entity_poly.pdbx_seq_one_letter_code
_entity_poly.pdbx_strand_id
1 'polypeptide(L)'
;MSQEKYISSKEGAALLGVQRQSFFYYVESRGIRRRELNDGGKDQYEYNYEDLLKIQDEVKSKTSSRKKSVINNNVVSKVTEKHKRPSGKTSWATSEDLPYIYALDCDIYGLEYSVPPTKTIHWWQKNQTAIRVLYNEENRKDIWGCLTLLPMEEETIFDLLKGDLSEQQITADHILTYEPGKEYNCYVSSCVIRPDKSNSFNLLLNSVLEHWINHPEIKISKLYGFASGTTEDMSEINDGMRLVKKLFFSPRYDIDKNAWELNLSYYNPSPIIQTFQKRLKETSEEV
;
A
#
# COMPACT_ATOMS: atom_id res chain seq x y z
N MET A 1 20.12 -39.83 17.94
CA MET A 1 19.39 -38.96 17.01
C MET A 1 18.10 -38.56 17.69
N SER A 2 17.91 -37.27 18.00
CA SER A 2 16.64 -36.79 18.57
C SER A 2 15.57 -36.88 17.48
N GLN A 3 14.46 -37.54 17.76
CA GLN A 3 13.37 -37.65 16.81
C GLN A 3 12.64 -36.31 16.78
N GLU A 4 12.65 -35.62 15.63
CA GLU A 4 11.98 -34.32 15.51
C GLU A 4 10.47 -34.47 15.77
N LYS A 5 9.94 -33.66 16.68
CA LYS A 5 8.54 -33.70 17.09
C LYS A 5 7.72 -32.73 16.25
N TYR A 6 6.63 -33.23 15.68
CA TYR A 6 5.65 -32.46 14.92
C TYR A 6 4.30 -32.48 15.63
N ILE A 7 3.54 -31.38 15.53
CA ILE A 7 2.21 -31.22 16.15
C ILE A 7 1.20 -30.60 15.19
N SER A 8 -0.09 -30.82 15.43
CA SER A 8 -1.16 -30.29 14.59
C SER A 8 -1.29 -28.76 14.67
N SER A 9 -1.95 -28.14 13.68
CA SER A 9 -2.27 -26.69 13.71
C SER A 9 -3.05 -26.27 14.96
N LYS A 10 -3.93 -27.14 15.46
CA LYS A 10 -4.73 -26.90 16.68
C LYS A 10 -3.86 -26.85 17.92
N GLU A 11 -2.93 -27.80 18.04
CA GLU A 11 -1.98 -27.85 19.16
C GLU A 11 -0.97 -26.69 19.08
N GLY A 12 -0.50 -26.34 17.88
CA GLY A 12 0.41 -25.22 17.67
C GLY A 12 -0.24 -23.88 18.03
N ALA A 13 -1.50 -23.67 17.64
CA ALA A 13 -2.26 -22.47 18.02
C ALA A 13 -2.45 -22.37 19.54
N ALA A 14 -2.76 -23.50 20.19
CA ALA A 14 -2.89 -23.59 21.65
C ALA A 14 -1.55 -23.31 22.35
N LEU A 15 -0.44 -23.84 21.82
CA LEU A 15 0.91 -23.62 22.35
C LEU A 15 1.32 -22.14 22.30
N LEU A 16 0.98 -21.43 21.23
CA LEU A 16 1.26 -20.00 21.06
C LEU A 16 0.24 -19.10 21.77
N GLY A 17 -0.90 -19.63 22.22
CA GLY A 17 -1.96 -18.86 22.86
C GLY A 17 -2.71 -17.92 21.89
N VAL A 18 -2.84 -18.33 20.61
CA VAL A 18 -3.45 -17.52 19.54
C VAL A 18 -4.63 -18.24 18.90
N GLN A 19 -5.47 -17.48 18.18
CA GLN A 19 -6.51 -18.07 17.35
C GLN A 19 -5.91 -18.83 16.16
N ARG A 20 -6.63 -19.83 15.65
CA ARG A 20 -6.18 -20.70 14.57
C ARG A 20 -5.85 -19.92 13.28
N GLN A 21 -6.59 -18.86 12.94
CA GLN A 21 -6.24 -18.02 11.78
C GLN A 21 -4.89 -17.31 11.98
N SER A 22 -4.63 -16.76 13.17
CA SER A 22 -3.38 -16.08 13.49
C SER A 22 -2.18 -17.03 13.57
N PHE A 23 -2.42 -18.31 13.87
CA PHE A 23 -1.37 -19.33 13.86
C PHE A 23 -0.69 -19.45 12.49
N PHE A 24 -1.46 -19.49 11.40
CA PHE A 24 -0.91 -19.62 10.05
C PHE A 24 -0.04 -18.43 9.64
N TYR A 25 -0.41 -17.21 10.06
CA TYR A 25 0.46 -16.03 9.89
C TYR A 25 1.84 -16.23 10.53
N TYR A 26 1.91 -16.82 11.74
CA TYR A 26 3.20 -17.06 12.40
C TYR A 26 3.99 -18.20 11.76
N VAL A 27 3.31 -19.23 11.25
CA VAL A 27 3.96 -20.30 10.49
C VAL A 27 4.71 -19.73 9.29
N GLU A 28 4.04 -18.88 8.53
CA GLU A 28 4.56 -18.30 7.29
C GLU A 28 5.63 -17.24 7.56
N SER A 29 5.30 -16.23 8.36
CA SER A 29 6.22 -15.12 8.66
C SER A 29 7.49 -15.52 9.42
N ARG A 30 7.50 -16.68 10.08
CA ARG A 30 8.64 -17.18 10.87
C ARG A 30 9.28 -18.43 10.26
N GLY A 31 8.85 -18.84 9.07
CA GLY A 31 9.44 -19.99 8.36
C GLY A 31 9.37 -21.28 9.16
N ILE A 32 8.26 -21.54 9.85
CA ILE A 32 8.09 -22.75 10.67
C ILE A 32 8.01 -23.95 9.76
N ARG A 33 8.91 -24.92 9.96
CA ARG A 33 8.95 -26.15 9.17
C ARG A 33 7.65 -26.93 9.34
N ARG A 34 7.12 -27.42 8.22
CA ARG A 34 5.89 -28.24 8.16
C ARG A 34 6.15 -29.55 7.42
N ARG A 35 5.37 -30.57 7.75
CA ARG A 35 5.37 -31.88 7.09
C ARG A 35 3.96 -32.22 6.64
N GLU A 36 3.82 -32.70 5.41
CA GLU A 36 2.54 -33.14 4.87
C GLU A 36 2.06 -34.45 5.49
N LEU A 37 0.76 -34.51 5.77
CA LEU A 37 0.05 -35.74 6.09
C LEU A 37 -0.54 -36.30 4.80
N ASN A 38 -0.36 -37.60 4.54
CA ASN A 38 -0.78 -38.28 3.31
C ASN A 38 -2.31 -38.31 3.09
N ASP A 39 -3.09 -37.84 4.06
CA ASP A 39 -4.55 -37.87 4.05
C ASP A 39 -5.06 -36.47 3.72
N GLY A 40 -5.46 -36.22 2.46
CA GLY A 40 -5.83 -34.91 1.89
C GLY A 40 -7.05 -34.19 2.49
N GLY A 41 -7.30 -34.30 3.80
CA GLY A 41 -8.32 -33.56 4.56
C GLY A 41 -7.84 -32.18 5.05
N LYS A 42 -8.70 -31.42 5.74
CA LYS A 42 -8.49 -30.01 6.15
C LYS A 42 -7.37 -29.75 7.19
N ASP A 43 -6.57 -30.77 7.52
CA ASP A 43 -5.42 -30.72 8.42
C ASP A 43 -4.19 -31.32 7.71
N GLN A 44 -3.82 -30.77 6.56
CA GLN A 44 -2.80 -31.35 5.65
C GLN A 44 -1.37 -31.30 6.18
N TYR A 45 -1.11 -30.61 7.30
CA TYR A 45 0.24 -30.34 7.77
C TYR A 45 0.39 -30.49 9.29
N GLU A 46 1.51 -31.07 9.70
CA GLU A 46 2.04 -30.96 11.05
C GLU A 46 3.21 -29.98 11.08
N TYR A 47 3.42 -29.31 12.21
CA TYR A 47 4.38 -28.22 12.38
C TYR A 47 5.46 -28.59 13.38
N ASN A 48 6.70 -28.21 13.09
CA ASN A 48 7.84 -28.53 13.93
C ASN A 48 7.70 -27.85 15.31
N TYR A 49 7.75 -28.66 16.37
CA TYR A 49 7.52 -28.22 17.74
C TYR A 49 8.61 -27.28 18.27
N GLU A 50 9.87 -27.51 17.89
CA GLU A 50 11.00 -26.70 18.36
C GLU A 50 10.96 -25.29 17.76
N ASP A 51 10.60 -25.18 16.49
CA ASP A 51 10.45 -23.87 15.83
C ASP A 51 9.29 -23.06 16.45
N LEU A 52 8.23 -23.73 16.88
CA LEU A 52 7.14 -23.09 17.63
C LEU A 52 7.57 -22.62 19.03
N LEU A 53 8.43 -23.37 19.72
CA LEU A 53 8.98 -22.95 21.01
C LEU A 53 9.85 -21.69 20.88
N LYS A 54 10.66 -21.58 19.83
CA LYS A 54 11.53 -20.41 19.60
C LYS A 54 10.75 -19.09 19.50
N ILE A 55 9.51 -19.15 19.01
CA ILE A 55 8.68 -17.95 18.84
C ILE A 55 7.65 -17.76 19.97
N GLN A 56 7.52 -18.73 20.88
CA GLN A 56 6.46 -18.76 21.88
C GLN A 56 6.49 -17.52 22.80
N ASP A 57 7.67 -17.15 23.30
CA ASP A 57 7.83 -16.01 24.21
C ASP A 57 7.59 -14.67 23.50
N GLU A 58 7.98 -14.57 22.23
CA GLU A 58 7.71 -13.39 21.40
C GLU A 58 6.20 -13.22 21.18
N VAL A 59 5.49 -14.31 20.87
CA VAL A 59 4.04 -14.27 20.60
C VAL A 59 3.24 -14.00 21.89
N LYS A 60 3.65 -14.60 23.02
CA LYS A 60 3.02 -14.37 24.34
C LYS A 60 3.21 -12.95 24.83
N SER A 61 4.38 -12.33 24.61
CA SER A 61 4.62 -10.94 25.01
C SER A 61 3.73 -9.94 24.23
N LYS A 62 3.50 -10.19 22.92
CA LYS A 62 2.59 -9.40 22.06
C LYS A 62 1.10 -9.59 22.38
N THR A 63 0.69 -10.79 22.79
CA THR A 63 -0.71 -11.06 23.15
C THR A 63 -1.07 -10.54 24.55
N SER A 64 -0.11 -10.58 25.49
CA SER A 64 -0.27 -10.05 26.85
C SER A 64 -0.43 -8.52 26.87
N SER A 65 0.31 -7.82 26.01
CA SER A 65 0.19 -6.37 25.85
C SER A 65 -1.15 -5.95 25.21
N ARG A 66 -1.75 -6.79 24.37
CA ARG A 66 -3.13 -6.57 23.86
C ARG A 66 -4.21 -6.82 24.91
N LYS A 67 -4.10 -7.84 25.77
CA LYS A 67 -5.10 -8.12 26.82
C LYS A 67 -5.14 -7.07 27.93
N LYS A 68 -4.01 -6.45 28.29
CA LYS A 68 -3.98 -5.31 29.23
C LYS A 68 -4.70 -4.05 28.71
N SER A 69 -4.91 -3.93 27.40
CA SER A 69 -5.64 -2.80 26.80
C SER A 69 -7.17 -2.91 26.93
N VAL A 70 -7.72 -4.08 27.27
CA VAL A 70 -9.18 -4.32 27.24
C VAL A 70 -9.81 -4.26 28.64
N ILE A 71 -9.05 -4.44 29.72
CA ILE A 71 -9.61 -4.51 31.08
C ILE A 71 -9.63 -3.13 31.80
N ASN A 72 -8.92 -2.11 31.31
CA ASN A 72 -8.72 -0.85 32.03
C ASN A 72 -9.73 0.28 31.71
N ASN A 73 -10.95 -0.05 31.26
CA ASN A 73 -11.96 0.97 30.94
C ASN A 73 -12.90 1.34 32.09
N ASN A 74 -12.68 0.85 33.31
CA ASN A 74 -13.40 1.35 34.48
C ASN A 74 -12.45 1.50 35.66
N VAL A 75 -12.50 2.67 36.30
CA VAL A 75 -11.87 3.07 37.58
C VAL A 75 -10.55 3.89 37.46
N VAL A 76 -10.75 5.21 37.54
CA VAL A 76 -9.92 6.24 38.24
C VAL A 76 -8.59 6.68 37.59
N SER A 77 -8.68 7.83 36.93
CA SER A 77 -7.89 9.05 37.16
C SER A 77 -6.48 8.89 37.73
N LYS A 78 -5.51 8.59 36.86
CA LYS A 78 -4.15 9.13 37.02
C LYS A 78 -3.68 9.67 35.67
N VAL A 79 -3.32 10.94 35.67
CA VAL A 79 -2.65 11.66 34.58
C VAL A 79 -1.38 10.89 34.26
N THR A 80 -1.50 9.98 33.31
CA THR A 80 -0.38 9.45 32.55
C THR A 80 -0.36 10.31 31.31
N GLU A 81 0.76 10.99 31.07
CA GLU A 81 1.06 11.59 29.78
C GLU A 81 0.84 10.50 28.73
N LYS A 82 -0.33 10.51 28.10
CA LYS A 82 -0.57 9.74 26.90
C LYS A 82 0.44 10.29 25.92
N HIS A 83 1.54 9.57 25.71
CA HIS A 83 2.38 9.76 24.54
C HIS A 83 1.43 9.78 23.36
N LYS A 84 1.19 10.99 22.85
CA LYS A 84 0.30 11.23 21.73
C LYS A 84 0.89 10.37 20.62
N ARG A 85 0.12 9.39 20.13
CA ARG A 85 0.60 8.62 18.98
C ARG A 85 0.91 9.64 17.89
N PRO A 86 2.08 9.55 17.23
CA PRO A 86 2.45 10.51 16.22
C PRO A 86 1.31 10.62 15.20
N SER A 87 0.90 11.84 14.89
CA SER A 87 -0.12 12.15 13.88
C SER A 87 0.52 12.20 12.50
N GLY A 88 -0.20 11.67 11.51
CA GLY A 88 0.23 11.75 10.10
C GLY A 88 -0.26 13.04 9.47
N LYS A 89 0.58 13.67 8.66
CA LYS A 89 0.25 14.85 7.85
C LYS A 89 0.60 14.61 6.40
N THR A 90 -0.13 15.24 5.49
CA THR A 90 0.13 15.16 4.05
C THR A 90 0.56 16.50 3.48
N SER A 91 1.45 16.47 2.49
CA SER A 91 1.81 17.63 1.67
C SER A 91 2.31 17.16 0.31
N TRP A 92 2.47 18.10 -0.63
CA TRP A 92 3.31 17.84 -1.80
C TRP A 92 4.76 17.61 -1.37
N ALA A 93 5.46 16.77 -2.13
CA ALA A 93 6.87 16.49 -1.90
C ALA A 93 7.70 17.74 -2.19
N THR A 94 8.74 17.95 -1.39
CA THR A 94 9.86 18.84 -1.71
C THR A 94 11.02 18.01 -2.25
N SER A 95 12.01 18.66 -2.85
CA SER A 95 13.24 17.99 -3.29
C SER A 95 13.96 17.24 -2.16
N GLU A 96 13.84 17.73 -0.92
CA GLU A 96 14.41 17.10 0.27
C GLU A 96 13.73 15.77 0.65
N ASP A 97 12.47 15.55 0.22
CA ASP A 97 11.74 14.32 0.52
C ASP A 97 12.16 13.15 -0.37
N LEU A 98 12.69 13.42 -1.57
CA LEU A 98 12.95 12.40 -2.60
C LEU A 98 13.85 11.25 -2.14
N PRO A 99 14.94 11.47 -1.36
CA PRO A 99 15.73 10.37 -0.82
C PRO A 99 14.95 9.47 0.16
N TYR A 100 14.03 10.05 0.94
CA TYR A 100 13.22 9.30 1.92
C TYR A 100 12.06 8.57 1.25
N ILE A 101 11.50 9.14 0.18
CA ILE A 101 10.54 8.46 -0.70
C ILE A 101 11.22 7.25 -1.34
N TYR A 102 12.41 7.44 -1.92
CA TYR A 102 13.18 6.33 -2.51
C TYR A 102 13.50 5.22 -1.50
N ALA A 103 13.89 5.59 -0.28
CA ALA A 103 14.11 4.60 0.78
C ALA A 103 12.83 3.81 1.10
N LEU A 104 11.68 4.49 1.16
CA LEU A 104 10.38 3.83 1.36
C LEU A 104 10.03 2.90 0.19
N ASP A 105 10.20 3.34 -1.06
CA ASP A 105 9.96 2.49 -2.23
C ASP A 105 10.88 1.26 -2.22
N CYS A 106 12.17 1.43 -1.86
CA CYS A 106 13.11 0.30 -1.72
C CYS A 106 12.68 -0.68 -0.65
N ASP A 107 12.17 -0.21 0.50
CA ASP A 107 11.70 -1.06 1.58
C ASP A 107 10.46 -1.88 1.19
N ILE A 108 9.60 -1.34 0.31
CA ILE A 108 8.34 -1.97 -0.09
C ILE A 108 8.49 -2.84 -1.34
N TYR A 109 9.14 -2.30 -2.37
CA TYR A 109 9.25 -2.93 -3.69
C TYR A 109 10.58 -3.64 -3.91
N GLY A 110 11.64 -3.26 -3.18
CA GLY A 110 13.00 -3.73 -3.44
C GLY A 110 13.80 -2.77 -4.33
N LEU A 111 15.12 -2.92 -4.30
CA LEU A 111 16.05 -2.00 -4.96
C LEU A 111 15.91 -2.04 -6.48
N GLU A 112 15.70 -3.23 -7.06
CA GLU A 112 15.60 -3.42 -8.51
C GLU A 112 14.35 -2.79 -9.14
N TYR A 113 13.28 -2.60 -8.34
CA TYR A 113 12.01 -2.03 -8.80
C TYR A 113 11.83 -0.55 -8.39
N SER A 114 12.79 0.02 -7.67
CA SER A 114 12.70 1.41 -7.17
C SER A 114 13.48 2.38 -8.06
N VAL A 115 12.91 3.55 -8.32
CA VAL A 115 13.53 4.56 -9.18
C VAL A 115 14.36 5.54 -8.34
N PRO A 116 15.67 5.73 -8.63
CA PRO A 116 16.55 6.52 -7.78
C PRO A 116 16.22 8.04 -7.81
N PRO A 117 16.60 8.80 -6.76
CA PRO A 117 16.37 10.24 -6.66
C PRO A 117 16.94 11.05 -7.83
N THR A 118 18.03 10.57 -8.44
CA THR A 118 18.65 11.20 -9.61
C THR A 118 17.75 11.24 -10.84
N LYS A 119 16.72 10.39 -10.89
CA LYS A 119 15.70 10.39 -11.95
C LYS A 119 14.42 11.08 -11.50
N THR A 120 13.92 10.74 -10.30
CA THR A 120 12.67 11.29 -9.78
C THR A 120 12.74 12.81 -9.53
N ILE A 121 13.93 13.38 -9.32
CA ILE A 121 14.11 14.84 -9.26
C ILE A 121 13.63 15.55 -10.53
N HIS A 122 13.86 14.96 -11.71
CA HIS A 122 13.45 15.55 -12.97
C HIS A 122 11.93 15.45 -13.19
N TRP A 123 11.32 14.37 -12.69
CA TRP A 123 9.87 14.21 -12.70
C TRP A 123 9.21 15.26 -11.80
N TRP A 124 9.74 15.44 -10.59
CA TRP A 124 9.28 16.44 -9.63
C TRP A 124 9.49 17.88 -10.13
N GLN A 125 10.62 18.16 -10.79
CA GLN A 125 10.88 19.49 -11.39
C GLN A 125 9.84 19.85 -12.45
N LYS A 126 9.34 18.86 -13.21
CA LYS A 126 8.29 19.07 -14.21
C LYS A 126 6.92 19.28 -13.57
N ASN A 127 6.61 18.53 -12.51
CA ASN A 127 5.35 18.63 -11.78
C ASN A 127 5.57 18.51 -10.27
N GLN A 128 5.61 19.64 -9.57
CA GLN A 128 5.77 19.65 -8.11
C GLN A 128 4.55 19.06 -7.38
N THR A 129 3.43 18.91 -8.07
CA THR A 129 2.20 18.26 -7.61
C THR A 129 2.06 16.80 -8.08
N ALA A 130 3.11 16.20 -8.67
CA ALA A 130 3.06 14.79 -9.06
C ALA A 130 3.19 13.83 -7.87
N ILE A 131 3.87 14.22 -6.79
CA ILE A 131 4.19 13.34 -5.67
C ILE A 131 3.59 13.88 -4.38
N ARG A 132 2.57 13.19 -3.85
CA ARG A 132 2.00 13.48 -2.52
C ARG A 132 2.67 12.58 -1.49
N VAL A 133 3.08 13.15 -0.37
CA VAL A 133 3.67 12.41 0.75
C VAL A 133 2.76 12.43 1.97
N LEU A 134 2.78 11.33 2.72
CA LEU A 134 2.26 11.20 4.08
C LEU A 134 3.46 10.99 5.01
N TYR A 135 3.58 11.82 6.04
CA TYR A 135 4.75 11.83 6.92
C TYR A 135 4.36 12.05 8.38
N ASN A 136 5.27 11.74 9.29
CA ASN A 136 5.12 12.04 10.70
C ASN A 136 5.15 13.56 10.93
N GLU A 137 4.09 14.11 11.51
CA GLU A 137 3.98 15.55 11.76
C GLU A 137 5.15 16.12 12.58
N GLU A 138 5.75 15.31 13.47
CA GLU A 138 6.88 15.71 14.31
C GLU A 138 8.24 15.58 13.58
N ASN A 139 8.30 14.82 12.48
CA ASN A 139 9.51 14.59 11.70
C ASN A 139 9.19 14.35 10.22
N ARG A 140 9.37 15.39 9.38
CA ARG A 140 9.10 15.30 7.93
C ARG A 140 9.86 14.17 7.22
N LYS A 141 11.07 13.84 7.69
CA LYS A 141 11.90 12.79 7.09
C LYS A 141 11.38 11.38 7.36
N ASP A 142 10.51 11.23 8.34
CA ASP A 142 9.81 9.97 8.63
C ASP A 142 8.57 9.85 7.73
N ILE A 143 8.83 9.56 6.44
CA ILE A 143 7.78 9.33 5.43
C ILE A 143 7.10 7.99 5.70
N TRP A 144 5.78 8.02 5.82
CA TRP A 144 4.94 6.86 6.04
C TRP A 144 4.29 6.34 4.76
N GLY A 145 4.16 7.16 3.74
CA GLY A 145 3.55 6.78 2.47
C GLY A 145 3.77 7.84 1.40
N CYS A 146 3.63 7.46 0.14
CA CYS A 146 3.59 8.39 -0.97
C CYS A 146 2.63 7.88 -2.07
N LEU A 147 2.17 8.82 -2.88
CA LEU A 147 1.36 8.57 -4.06
C LEU A 147 1.88 9.46 -5.19
N THR A 148 2.33 8.83 -6.27
CA THR A 148 2.95 9.49 -7.43
C THR A 148 2.04 9.34 -8.66
N LEU A 149 1.57 10.46 -9.20
CA LEU A 149 0.78 10.55 -10.43
C LEU A 149 1.58 11.29 -11.51
N LEU A 150 2.07 10.56 -12.50
CA LEU A 150 2.81 11.11 -13.63
C LEU A 150 1.84 11.30 -14.81
N PRO A 151 1.55 12.53 -15.25
CA PRO A 151 0.78 12.74 -16.47
C PRO A 151 1.66 12.35 -17.66
N MET A 152 1.16 11.49 -18.55
CA MET A 152 1.92 10.94 -19.67
C MET A 152 0.98 10.70 -20.86
N GLU A 153 1.55 10.61 -22.06
CA GLU A 153 0.81 10.13 -23.22
C GLU A 153 0.36 8.68 -22.99
N GLU A 154 -0.87 8.34 -23.39
CA GLU A 154 -1.47 7.03 -23.11
C GLU A 154 -0.67 5.87 -23.73
N GLU A 155 -0.06 6.09 -24.90
CA GLU A 155 0.84 5.13 -25.55
C GLU A 155 2.05 4.80 -24.66
N THR A 156 2.73 5.82 -24.12
CA THR A 156 3.86 5.64 -23.20
C THR A 156 3.45 4.89 -21.93
N ILE A 157 2.25 5.15 -21.42
CA ILE A 157 1.70 4.39 -20.27
C ILE A 157 1.53 2.91 -20.64
N PHE A 158 1.02 2.62 -21.84
CA PHE A 158 0.85 1.24 -22.27
C PHE A 158 2.19 0.52 -22.43
N ASP A 159 3.22 1.20 -22.95
CA ASP A 159 4.56 0.63 -23.03
C ASP A 159 5.13 0.30 -21.64
N LEU A 160 4.87 1.14 -20.63
CA LEU A 160 5.22 0.85 -19.24
C LEU A 160 4.47 -0.39 -18.71
N LEU A 161 3.16 -0.46 -18.94
CA LEU A 161 2.33 -1.54 -18.43
C LEU A 161 2.60 -2.90 -19.11
N LYS A 162 3.05 -2.89 -20.37
CA LYS A 162 3.50 -4.10 -21.09
C LYS A 162 4.92 -4.53 -20.69
N GLY A 163 5.70 -3.63 -20.12
CA GLY A 163 7.12 -3.82 -19.86
C GLY A 163 8.04 -3.54 -21.06
N ASP A 164 7.52 -2.91 -22.12
CA ASP A 164 8.30 -2.43 -23.26
C ASP A 164 9.17 -1.22 -22.86
N LEU A 165 8.70 -0.44 -21.88
CA LEU A 165 9.44 0.62 -21.20
C LEU A 165 9.55 0.29 -19.70
N SER A 166 10.73 0.38 -19.10
CA SER A 166 10.90 0.27 -17.66
C SER A 166 10.65 1.62 -16.97
N GLU A 167 10.12 1.64 -15.74
CA GLU A 167 10.02 2.86 -14.93
C GLU A 167 11.37 3.57 -14.74
N GLN A 168 12.46 2.79 -14.65
CA GLN A 168 13.80 3.37 -14.57
C GLN A 168 14.19 4.11 -15.86
N GLN A 169 13.56 3.83 -17.00
CA GLN A 169 13.86 4.49 -18.27
C GLN A 169 13.02 5.76 -18.50
N ILE A 170 12.04 6.05 -17.63
CA ILE A 170 11.22 7.26 -17.74
C ILE A 170 12.10 8.51 -17.58
N THR A 171 12.21 9.27 -18.66
CA THR A 171 12.83 10.60 -18.70
C THR A 171 11.80 11.70 -18.50
N ALA A 172 12.26 12.94 -18.32
CA ALA A 172 11.38 14.10 -18.21
C ALA A 172 10.52 14.33 -19.46
N ASP A 173 10.96 13.90 -20.65
CA ASP A 173 10.23 14.10 -21.91
C ASP A 173 8.98 13.22 -22.01
N HIS A 174 8.99 12.06 -21.35
CA HIS A 174 7.83 11.17 -21.28
C HIS A 174 6.71 11.70 -20.37
N ILE A 175 7.04 12.64 -19.48
CA ILE A 175 6.11 13.22 -18.51
C ILE A 175 5.56 14.51 -19.10
N LEU A 176 4.25 14.71 -19.10
CA LEU A 176 3.62 15.98 -19.50
C LEU A 176 3.68 16.99 -18.35
N THR A 177 3.53 18.29 -18.61
CA THR A 177 3.39 19.28 -17.53
C THR A 177 1.90 19.49 -17.27
N TYR A 178 1.45 19.50 -16.01
CA TYR A 178 0.08 19.88 -15.68
C TYR A 178 -0.14 21.36 -15.99
N GLU A 179 -1.06 21.62 -16.91
CA GLU A 179 -1.43 22.97 -17.37
C GLU A 179 -2.94 23.17 -17.27
N PRO A 180 -3.41 24.35 -16.83
CA PRO A 180 -4.82 24.72 -16.87
C PRO A 180 -5.45 24.57 -18.25
N GLY A 181 -6.70 24.13 -18.28
CA GLY A 181 -7.48 23.90 -19.50
C GLY A 181 -7.16 22.61 -20.24
N LYS A 182 -6.24 21.79 -19.72
CA LYS A 182 -5.85 20.51 -20.32
C LYS A 182 -6.36 19.31 -19.54
N GLU A 183 -6.35 18.18 -20.23
CA GLU A 183 -6.82 16.89 -19.75
C GLU A 183 -5.69 15.86 -19.84
N TYR A 184 -5.53 15.02 -18.81
CA TYR A 184 -4.41 14.11 -18.66
C TYR A 184 -4.86 12.69 -18.31
N ASN A 185 -4.19 11.73 -18.92
CA ASN A 185 -4.07 10.39 -18.39
C ASN A 185 -2.82 10.32 -17.50
N CYS A 186 -2.91 9.63 -16.38
CA CYS A 186 -1.81 9.55 -15.42
C CYS A 186 -1.41 8.10 -15.18
N TYR A 187 -0.09 7.88 -15.13
CA TYR A 187 0.50 6.66 -14.60
C TYR A 187 0.73 6.79 -13.10
N VAL A 188 0.24 5.81 -12.35
CA VAL A 188 0.44 5.66 -10.90
C VAL A 188 1.75 4.89 -10.68
N SER A 189 2.88 5.59 -10.68
CA SER A 189 4.22 4.98 -10.52
C SER A 189 4.48 4.46 -9.11
N SER A 190 3.92 5.10 -8.08
CA SER A 190 4.02 4.58 -6.71
C SER A 190 2.76 4.93 -5.93
N CYS A 191 2.30 3.98 -5.11
CA CYS A 191 1.20 4.14 -4.18
C CYS A 191 1.48 3.25 -2.97
N VAL A 192 2.37 3.73 -2.10
CA VAL A 192 2.90 2.96 -0.97
C VAL A 192 2.49 3.56 0.35
N ILE A 193 2.33 2.67 1.34
CA ILE A 193 2.22 3.04 2.75
C ILE A 193 2.94 1.99 3.58
N ARG A 194 3.65 2.42 4.61
CA ARG A 194 4.26 1.50 5.58
C ARG A 194 3.16 0.61 6.18
N PRO A 195 3.39 -0.71 6.31
CA PRO A 195 2.37 -1.64 6.81
C PRO A 195 1.80 -1.25 8.18
N ASP A 196 2.64 -0.75 9.09
CA ASP A 196 2.23 -0.28 10.43
C ASP A 196 1.43 1.03 10.41
N LYS A 197 1.39 1.72 9.27
CA LYS A 197 0.65 2.98 9.02
C LYS A 197 -0.52 2.81 8.05
N SER A 198 -0.84 1.59 7.61
CA SER A 198 -1.90 1.29 6.62
C SER A 198 -3.25 1.98 6.87
N ASN A 199 -3.64 2.20 8.12
CA ASN A 199 -4.86 2.93 8.48
C ASN A 199 -4.88 4.41 8.03
N SER A 200 -3.72 4.99 7.74
CA SER A 200 -3.57 6.37 7.26
C SER A 200 -3.62 6.49 5.74
N PHE A 201 -3.84 5.40 5.01
CA PHE A 201 -3.89 5.44 3.54
C PHE A 201 -5.01 6.36 3.01
N ASN A 202 -6.21 6.30 3.60
CA ASN A 202 -7.31 7.15 3.19
C ASN A 202 -6.99 8.65 3.34
N LEU A 203 -6.15 9.02 4.33
CA LEU A 203 -5.71 10.40 4.50
C LEU A 203 -4.85 10.85 3.32
N LEU A 204 -3.92 10.00 2.87
CA LEU A 204 -3.08 10.26 1.69
C LEU A 204 -3.93 10.36 0.43
N LEU A 205 -4.78 9.37 0.16
CA LEU A 205 -5.62 9.35 -1.04
C LEU A 205 -6.58 10.54 -1.10
N ASN A 206 -7.34 10.81 -0.04
CA ASN A 206 -8.27 11.94 0.00
C ASN A 206 -7.52 13.26 -0.19
N SER A 207 -6.30 13.38 0.34
CA SER A 207 -5.50 14.57 0.17
C SER A 207 -5.06 14.83 -1.29
N VAL A 208 -4.91 13.78 -2.11
CA VAL A 208 -4.65 13.92 -3.55
C VAL A 208 -5.93 14.29 -4.27
N LEU A 209 -7.03 13.59 -4.01
CA LEU A 209 -8.32 13.86 -4.63
C LEU A 209 -8.83 15.28 -4.32
N GLU A 210 -8.64 15.76 -3.09
CA GLU A 210 -9.00 17.13 -2.67
C GLU A 210 -8.26 18.20 -3.47
N HIS A 211 -6.99 17.95 -3.82
CA HIS A 211 -6.26 18.90 -4.66
C HIS A 211 -6.90 19.02 -6.04
N TRP A 212 -7.20 17.89 -6.69
CA TRP A 212 -7.80 17.91 -8.02
C TRP A 212 -9.24 18.43 -8.03
N ILE A 213 -9.96 18.34 -6.90
CA ILE A 213 -11.25 19.05 -6.72
C ILE A 213 -11.03 20.57 -6.72
N ASN A 214 -10.00 21.06 -6.02
CA ASN A 214 -9.71 22.49 -5.89
C ASN A 214 -9.00 23.09 -7.10
N HIS A 215 -8.65 22.26 -8.09
CA HIS A 215 -8.02 22.67 -9.36
C HIS A 215 -8.78 22.08 -10.55
N PRO A 216 -10.09 22.38 -10.70
CA PRO A 216 -10.93 21.80 -11.75
C PRO A 216 -10.49 22.19 -13.17
N GLU A 217 -9.68 23.24 -13.30
CA GLU A 217 -9.06 23.64 -14.56
C GLU A 217 -8.10 22.59 -15.13
N ILE A 218 -7.57 21.68 -14.31
CA ILE A 218 -6.74 20.54 -14.74
C ILE A 218 -7.57 19.27 -14.60
N LYS A 219 -7.87 18.61 -15.72
CA LYS A 219 -8.68 17.39 -15.73
C LYS A 219 -7.79 16.15 -15.72
N ILE A 220 -8.07 15.23 -14.80
CA ILE A 220 -7.51 13.87 -14.83
C ILE A 220 -8.61 12.93 -15.25
N SER A 221 -8.44 12.29 -16.41
CA SER A 221 -9.47 11.43 -17.00
C SER A 221 -9.31 9.98 -16.61
N LYS A 222 -8.07 9.48 -16.65
CA LYS A 222 -7.79 8.09 -16.30
C LYS A 222 -6.53 7.99 -15.45
N LEU A 223 -6.57 7.03 -14.53
CA LEU A 223 -5.40 6.56 -13.79
C LEU A 223 -5.07 5.15 -14.24
N TYR A 224 -3.82 4.92 -14.56
CA TYR A 224 -3.27 3.64 -14.95
C TYR A 224 -2.27 3.16 -13.91
N GLY A 225 -2.27 1.88 -13.58
CA GLY A 225 -1.30 1.35 -12.63
C GLY A 225 -1.03 -0.12 -12.85
N PHE A 226 0.17 -0.54 -12.50
CA PHE A 226 0.54 -1.93 -12.40
C PHE A 226 0.33 -2.40 -10.96
N ALA A 227 -0.42 -3.47 -10.77
CA ALA A 227 -0.56 -4.10 -9.47
C ALA A 227 -0.49 -5.61 -9.65
N SER A 228 0.64 -6.20 -9.25
CA SER A 228 0.81 -7.64 -9.26
C SER A 228 -0.16 -8.26 -8.26
N GLY A 229 -1.18 -8.92 -8.77
CA GLY A 229 -2.07 -9.72 -7.95
C GLY A 229 -1.56 -11.13 -7.93
N THR A 230 -1.22 -11.62 -6.74
CA THR A 230 -1.20 -13.05 -6.39
C THR A 230 -0.09 -13.90 -7.01
N THR A 231 0.47 -14.77 -6.18
CA THR A 231 1.01 -16.06 -6.60
C THR A 231 -0.03 -16.81 -7.47
N GLU A 232 0.41 -17.75 -8.29
CA GLU A 232 -0.43 -18.46 -9.29
C GLU A 232 -1.73 -19.08 -8.74
N ASP A 233 -1.85 -19.22 -7.42
CA ASP A 233 -2.97 -19.81 -6.68
C ASP A 233 -3.96 -18.80 -6.07
N MET A 234 -3.82 -17.49 -6.33
CA MET A 234 -4.74 -16.45 -5.83
C MET A 234 -4.83 -16.35 -4.29
N SER A 235 -3.91 -16.96 -3.54
CA SER A 235 -4.00 -17.10 -2.07
C SER A 235 -3.59 -15.83 -1.32
N GLU A 236 -2.70 -15.00 -1.89
CA GLU A 236 -2.21 -13.77 -1.27
C GLU A 236 -2.61 -12.50 -2.03
N ILE A 237 -3.55 -11.74 -1.48
CA ILE A 237 -3.87 -10.39 -1.95
C ILE A 237 -2.95 -9.39 -1.25
N ASN A 238 -1.93 -8.91 -1.96
CA ASN A 238 -1.08 -7.81 -1.50
C ASN A 238 -1.86 -6.48 -1.41
N ASP A 239 -1.28 -5.49 -0.73
CA ASP A 239 -1.96 -4.22 -0.44
C ASP A 239 -2.32 -3.42 -1.72
N GLY A 240 -1.51 -3.54 -2.78
CA GLY A 240 -1.80 -2.94 -4.09
C GLY A 240 -3.08 -3.50 -4.71
N MET A 241 -3.25 -4.83 -4.72
CA MET A 241 -4.45 -5.47 -5.24
C MET A 241 -5.70 -5.16 -4.39
N ARG A 242 -5.54 -5.01 -3.06
CA ARG A 242 -6.63 -4.54 -2.20
C ARG A 242 -7.08 -3.14 -2.58
N LEU A 243 -6.14 -2.25 -2.89
CA LEU A 243 -6.44 -0.89 -3.30
C LEU A 243 -7.17 -0.84 -4.64
N VAL A 244 -6.64 -1.53 -5.66
CA VAL A 244 -7.26 -1.67 -6.99
C VAL A 244 -8.72 -2.11 -6.85
N LYS A 245 -8.99 -3.16 -6.08
CA LYS A 245 -10.34 -3.65 -5.82
C LYS A 245 -11.21 -2.65 -5.06
N LYS A 246 -10.67 -1.98 -4.05
CA LYS A 246 -11.40 -0.98 -3.24
C LYS A 246 -11.79 0.26 -4.04
N LEU A 247 -10.97 0.65 -5.01
CA LEU A 247 -11.23 1.79 -5.90
C LEU A 247 -11.92 1.39 -7.20
N PHE A 248 -12.28 0.10 -7.35
CA PHE A 248 -12.93 -0.45 -8.53
C PHE A 248 -12.20 -0.10 -9.83
N PHE A 249 -10.88 -0.27 -9.84
CA PHE A 249 -10.13 -0.26 -11.09
C PHE A 249 -10.60 -1.42 -11.97
N SER A 250 -10.71 -1.16 -13.27
CA SER A 250 -10.98 -2.15 -14.31
C SER A 250 -9.68 -2.79 -14.78
N PRO A 251 -9.61 -4.12 -14.94
CA PRO A 251 -8.43 -4.78 -15.48
C PRO A 251 -8.25 -4.46 -16.97
N ARG A 252 -7.00 -4.36 -17.42
CA ARG A 252 -6.60 -4.18 -18.83
C ARG A 252 -5.88 -5.43 -19.34
N TYR A 253 -6.62 -6.55 -19.41
CA TYR A 253 -6.11 -7.83 -19.90
C TYR A 253 -5.64 -7.81 -21.35
N ASP A 254 -6.04 -6.79 -22.11
CA ASP A 254 -5.53 -6.49 -23.45
C ASP A 254 -4.09 -5.96 -23.45
N ILE A 255 -3.56 -5.56 -22.29
CA ILE A 255 -2.20 -5.04 -22.09
C ILE A 255 -1.37 -6.05 -21.29
N ASP A 256 -1.72 -6.28 -20.03
CA ASP A 256 -1.08 -7.24 -19.13
C ASP A 256 -2.07 -7.70 -18.06
N LYS A 257 -1.86 -8.90 -17.50
CA LYS A 257 -2.73 -9.46 -16.44
C LYS A 257 -2.74 -8.63 -15.15
N ASN A 258 -1.72 -7.81 -14.93
CA ASN A 258 -1.54 -6.94 -13.77
C ASN A 258 -1.73 -5.45 -14.12
N ALA A 259 -2.17 -5.13 -15.34
CA ALA A 259 -2.49 -3.77 -15.75
C ALA A 259 -3.91 -3.39 -15.34
N TRP A 260 -4.06 -2.19 -14.78
CA TRP A 260 -5.34 -1.69 -14.26
C TRP A 260 -5.60 -0.25 -14.69
N GLU A 261 -6.87 0.06 -14.92
CA GLU A 261 -7.35 1.38 -15.31
C GLU A 261 -8.50 1.83 -14.38
N LEU A 262 -8.42 3.07 -13.90
CA LEU A 262 -9.54 3.77 -13.28
C LEU A 262 -9.91 4.97 -14.16
N ASN A 263 -11.06 4.88 -14.82
CA ASN A 263 -11.62 5.99 -15.57
C ASN A 263 -12.48 6.86 -14.63
N LEU A 264 -12.07 8.10 -14.44
CA LEU A 264 -12.71 9.06 -13.52
C LEU A 264 -13.91 9.77 -14.16
N SER A 265 -14.10 9.67 -15.47
CA SER A 265 -15.24 10.26 -16.19
C SER A 265 -16.51 9.38 -16.14
N TYR A 266 -16.37 8.09 -15.85
CA TYR A 266 -17.49 7.15 -15.74
C TYR A 266 -17.89 6.88 -14.30
N TYR A 267 -19.14 6.45 -14.10
CA TYR A 267 -19.61 6.02 -12.79
C TYR A 267 -18.70 4.94 -12.20
N ASN A 268 -18.20 5.18 -10.98
CA ASN A 268 -17.40 4.23 -10.23
C ASN A 268 -18.15 3.79 -8.96
N PRO A 269 -18.21 2.49 -8.62
CA PRO A 269 -18.91 2.03 -7.40
C PRO A 269 -18.23 2.44 -6.07
N SER A 270 -16.96 2.85 -6.09
CA SER A 270 -16.23 3.25 -4.89
C SER A 270 -16.81 4.54 -4.29
N PRO A 271 -17.26 4.55 -3.01
CA PRO A 271 -17.79 5.77 -2.38
C PRO A 271 -16.80 6.94 -2.35
N ILE A 272 -15.50 6.64 -2.28
CA ILE A 272 -14.42 7.63 -2.31
C ILE A 272 -14.40 8.31 -3.69
N ILE A 273 -14.42 7.53 -4.77
CA ILE A 273 -14.41 8.06 -6.14
C ILE A 273 -15.73 8.78 -6.46
N GLN A 274 -16.88 8.27 -6.01
CA GLN A 274 -18.17 8.96 -6.18
C GLN A 274 -18.19 10.33 -5.51
N THR A 275 -17.63 10.42 -4.29
CA THR A 275 -17.54 11.70 -3.58
C THR A 275 -16.64 12.67 -4.33
N PHE A 276 -15.51 12.19 -4.86
CA PHE A 276 -14.62 12.97 -5.72
C PHE A 276 -15.34 13.48 -6.98
N GLN A 277 -15.99 12.58 -7.73
CA GLN A 277 -16.71 12.92 -8.97
C GLN A 277 -17.83 13.92 -8.72
N LYS A 278 -18.61 13.74 -7.64
CA LYS A 278 -19.67 14.65 -7.26
C LYS A 278 -19.13 16.05 -6.98
N ARG A 279 -18.09 16.16 -6.14
CA ARG A 279 -17.51 17.45 -5.76
C ARG A 279 -16.82 18.14 -6.94
N LEU A 280 -16.13 17.39 -7.79
CA LEU A 280 -15.50 17.95 -8.99
C LEU A 280 -16.56 18.57 -9.92
N LYS A 281 -17.72 17.93 -10.06
CA LYS A 281 -18.85 18.48 -10.83
C LYS A 281 -19.40 19.77 -10.22
N GLU A 282 -19.62 19.80 -8.91
CA GLU A 282 -20.09 20.99 -8.18
C GLU A 282 -19.12 22.17 -8.37
N THR A 283 -17.81 21.95 -8.22
CA THR A 283 -16.81 23.01 -8.39
C THR A 283 -16.65 23.46 -9.84
N SER A 284 -16.81 22.57 -10.82
CA SER A 284 -16.73 22.93 -12.24
C SER A 284 -17.92 23.74 -12.75
N GLU A 285 -19.06 23.70 -12.05
CA GLU A 285 -20.25 24.51 -12.39
C GLU A 285 -20.19 25.94 -11.80
N GLU A 286 -19.28 26.19 -10.85
CA GLU A 286 -19.10 27.50 -10.20
C GLU A 286 -18.06 28.41 -10.88
N VAL A 287 -17.24 27.87 -11.79
CA VAL A 287 -16.16 28.56 -12.53
C VAL A 287 -16.63 28.95 -13.93
#